data_AF-A0A939XBR5-F1
#
_entry.id   AF-A0A939XBR5-F1
#
_cell.length_a   1.000
_cell.length_b   1.000
_cell.length_c   1.000
_cell.angle_alpha   90.00
_cell.angle_beta   90.00
_cell.angle_gamma   90.00
#
_symmetry.space_group_name_H-M   'P 1'
#
loop_
_entity.id
_entity.type
_entity.pdbx_description
1 polymer ?
#
loop_
_entity_poly.entity_id
_entity_poly.type
_entity_poly.pdbx_seq_one_letter_code
_entity_poly.pdbx_strand_id
1 'polypeptide(L)'
;TTMRHNRTKIVVASVLFLVPLVTGYAYSRLVNPVLQYSVLLFSYPFLLLAICGVVGSKRMLLNHILLAVIGVSLLLTLFFLRKHYDVIEREYIESSADILKKAQKRYGKDNVVCLYNISDNALHYYDSTIVTQYSPDVPIDSILVKSDADYVAAAKLLESEMTAIQQYYPYLVEYRQCVVTEVCLFSKIPNDALAWEGKIVKKGTTVVQGEYTTLLDTAIKDIADERFFMINTKVNGIADKDCYLVMETHVFGEKVDYRSVPLIGSSHIALKQELNIKSRLALRHSRVKIYVWNPEKKTVVEKADYHISVTEDNPYVYGILEEL
;
A
#
# COMPACT_ATOMS: atom_id res chain seq x y z
N THR A 1 36.08 44.63 -9.15
CA THR A 1 34.96 44.46 -8.19
C THR A 1 34.06 43.27 -8.52
N THR A 2 33.67 43.05 -9.78
CA THR A 2 32.79 41.93 -10.21
C THR A 2 33.33 40.51 -9.95
N MET A 3 34.64 40.26 -10.08
CA MET A 3 35.22 38.93 -9.82
C MET A 3 35.18 38.49 -8.34
N ARG A 4 35.28 39.45 -7.40
CA ARG A 4 35.25 39.15 -5.95
C ARG A 4 33.85 38.74 -5.50
N HIS A 5 32.82 39.38 -6.07
CA HIS A 5 31.42 39.09 -5.77
C HIS A 5 30.99 37.68 -6.24
N ASN A 6 31.51 37.20 -7.37
CA ASN A 6 31.18 35.85 -7.87
C ASN A 6 31.79 34.75 -6.98
N ARG A 7 33.01 34.96 -6.48
CA ARG A 7 33.66 34.02 -5.55
C ARG A 7 32.89 33.87 -4.24
N THR A 8 32.39 34.98 -3.68
CA THR A 8 31.57 34.93 -2.46
C THR A 8 30.28 34.13 -2.67
N LYS A 9 29.61 34.28 -3.81
CA LYS A 9 28.38 33.51 -4.13
C LYS A 9 28.65 32.01 -4.23
N ILE A 10 29.73 31.62 -4.91
CA ILE A 10 30.13 30.21 -5.02
C ILE A 10 30.44 29.64 -3.64
N VAL A 11 31.21 30.36 -2.82
CA VAL A 11 31.55 29.90 -1.47
C VAL A 11 30.29 29.72 -0.61
N VAL A 12 29.37 30.69 -0.64
CA VAL A 12 28.10 30.58 0.10
C VAL A 12 27.27 29.39 -0.39
N ALA A 13 27.12 29.21 -1.70
CA ALA A 13 26.39 28.08 -2.27
C ALA A 13 27.04 26.72 -1.93
N SER A 14 28.37 26.62 -1.99
CA SER A 14 29.10 25.42 -1.61
C SER A 14 28.97 25.09 -0.13
N VAL A 15 28.98 26.10 0.75
CA VAL A 15 28.74 25.91 2.19
C VAL A 15 27.31 25.45 2.44
N LEU A 16 26.32 26.05 1.78
CA LEU A 16 24.91 25.66 1.87
C LEU A 16 24.64 24.27 1.28
N PHE A 17 25.48 23.75 0.39
CA PHE A 17 25.44 22.37 -0.06
C PHE A 17 26.13 21.41 0.92
N LEU A 18 27.39 21.69 1.27
CA LEU A 18 28.24 20.77 2.02
C LEU A 18 27.82 20.63 3.48
N VAL A 19 27.43 21.73 4.13
CA VAL A 19 27.09 21.67 5.57
C VAL A 19 25.87 20.78 5.80
N PRO A 20 24.70 20.99 5.16
CA PRO A 20 23.55 20.10 5.35
C PRO A 20 23.81 18.66 4.90
N LEU A 21 24.59 18.47 3.82
CA LEU A 21 24.92 17.13 3.33
C LEU A 21 25.77 16.34 4.35
N VAL A 22 26.84 16.96 4.85
CA VAL A 22 27.76 16.33 5.80
C VAL A 22 27.09 16.14 7.16
N THR A 23 26.34 17.14 7.65
CA THR A 23 25.62 16.99 8.92
C THR A 23 24.52 15.95 8.83
N GLY A 24 23.73 15.94 7.75
CA GLY A 24 22.71 14.91 7.51
C GLY A 24 23.32 13.52 7.39
N TYR A 25 24.46 13.37 6.71
CA TYR A 25 25.17 12.10 6.62
C TYR A 25 25.75 11.63 7.94
N ALA A 26 26.44 12.52 8.67
CA ALA A 26 27.01 12.18 9.97
C ALA A 26 25.93 11.82 10.98
N TYR A 27 24.84 12.60 11.06
CA TYR A 27 23.69 12.31 11.92
C TYR A 27 23.05 10.97 11.52
N SER A 28 22.87 10.74 10.22
CA SER A 28 22.27 9.51 9.72
C SER A 28 23.07 8.25 10.07
N ARG A 29 24.39 8.37 10.11
CA ARG A 29 25.29 7.25 10.40
C ARG A 29 25.49 7.03 11.90
N LEU A 30 25.55 8.10 12.68
CA LEU A 30 25.97 8.06 14.09
C LEU A 30 24.81 8.02 15.08
N VAL A 31 23.63 8.54 14.72
CA VAL A 31 22.51 8.69 15.65
C VAL A 31 21.33 7.83 15.22
N ASN A 32 20.70 8.17 14.10
CA ASN A 32 19.54 7.46 13.57
C ASN A 32 19.60 7.48 12.05
N PRO A 33 19.34 6.39 11.32
CA PRO A 33 19.32 6.37 9.86
C PRO A 33 18.17 7.23 9.30
N VAL A 34 18.44 8.52 9.13
CA VAL A 34 17.50 9.54 8.62
C VAL A 34 17.72 9.85 7.13
N LEU A 35 18.84 9.42 6.52
CA LEU A 35 19.08 9.56 5.07
C LEU A 35 18.16 8.64 4.26
N GLN A 36 16.89 9.00 4.17
CA GLN A 36 15.98 8.56 3.12
C GLN A 36 16.05 9.60 2.00
N TYR A 37 17.11 9.58 1.17
CA TYR A 37 17.36 10.36 -0.07
C TYR A 37 17.18 11.91 -0.04
N SER A 38 16.59 12.48 1.00
CA SER A 38 15.99 13.81 1.03
C SER A 38 17.00 14.90 1.33
N VAL A 39 18.05 14.58 2.10
CA VAL A 39 19.12 15.54 2.41
C VAL A 39 19.82 16.03 1.13
N LEU A 40 19.97 15.14 0.15
CA LEU A 40 20.50 15.53 -1.15
C LEU A 40 19.51 16.43 -1.90
N LEU A 41 18.20 16.10 -1.90
CA LEU A 41 17.17 16.95 -2.52
C LEU A 41 17.18 18.39 -1.98
N PHE A 42 17.36 18.59 -0.67
CA PHE A 42 17.40 19.93 -0.06
C PHE A 42 18.71 20.69 -0.35
N SER A 43 19.84 19.99 -0.44
CA SER A 43 21.15 20.61 -0.64
C SER A 43 21.52 20.76 -2.13
N TYR A 44 20.95 19.94 -3.00
CA TYR A 44 21.25 19.87 -4.43
C TYR A 44 21.02 21.18 -5.21
N PRO A 45 19.97 21.98 -4.96
CA PRO A 45 19.83 23.29 -5.60
C PRO A 45 21.05 24.19 -5.37
N PHE A 46 21.67 24.13 -4.18
CA PHE A 46 22.87 24.91 -3.88
C PHE A 46 24.12 24.38 -4.58
N LEU A 47 24.21 23.07 -4.83
CA LEU A 47 25.25 22.50 -5.69
C LEU A 47 25.10 23.03 -7.13
N LEU A 48 23.89 23.04 -7.68
CA LEU A 48 23.63 23.60 -9.00
C LEU A 48 24.00 25.08 -9.08
N LEU A 49 23.65 25.87 -8.06
CA LEU A 49 24.03 27.28 -7.95
C LEU A 49 25.56 27.47 -7.84
N ALA A 50 26.26 26.59 -7.12
CA ALA A 50 27.71 26.63 -7.02
C ALA A 50 28.37 26.33 -8.38
N ILE A 51 27.91 25.29 -9.08
CA ILE A 51 28.40 24.91 -10.42
C ILE A 51 28.12 26.03 -11.43
N CYS A 52 26.89 26.56 -11.46
CA CYS A 52 26.53 27.66 -12.36
C CYS A 52 27.27 28.96 -12.01
N GLY A 53 27.57 29.19 -10.73
CA GLY A 53 28.33 30.35 -10.26
C GLY A 53 29.79 30.35 -10.74
N VAL A 54 30.41 29.17 -10.91
CA VAL A 54 31.77 29.05 -11.46
C VAL A 54 31.82 29.54 -12.91
N VAL A 55 30.73 29.39 -13.66
CA VAL A 55 30.65 29.80 -15.06
C VAL A 55 30.23 31.27 -15.13
N GLY A 56 31.23 32.15 -15.05
CA GLY A 56 31.02 33.60 -15.01
C GLY A 56 30.10 34.13 -16.12
N SER A 57 29.36 35.22 -15.83
CA SER A 57 28.29 35.79 -16.68
C SER A 57 28.71 36.18 -18.10
N LYS A 58 30.01 36.23 -18.40
CA LYS A 58 30.54 36.57 -19.73
C LYS A 58 30.39 35.44 -20.76
N ARG A 59 30.08 34.22 -20.34
CA ARG A 59 29.89 33.06 -21.24
C ARG A 59 28.42 32.64 -21.27
N MET A 60 27.55 33.56 -21.68
CA MET A 60 26.10 33.39 -21.71
C MET A 60 25.70 32.09 -22.43
N LEU A 61 26.31 31.79 -23.58
CA LEU A 61 26.04 30.56 -24.33
C LEU A 61 26.36 29.28 -23.53
N LEU A 62 27.50 29.26 -22.83
CA LEU A 62 27.90 28.11 -22.00
C LEU A 62 26.92 27.89 -20.83
N ASN A 63 26.41 28.96 -20.24
CA ASN A 63 25.41 28.87 -19.17
C ASN A 63 24.08 28.30 -19.67
N HIS A 64 23.63 28.70 -20.86
CA HIS A 64 22.41 28.16 -21.47
C HIS A 64 22.59 26.68 -21.83
N ILE A 65 23.77 26.29 -22.35
CA ILE A 65 24.09 24.89 -22.65
C ILE A 65 24.07 24.05 -21.37
N LEU A 66 24.72 24.50 -20.29
CA LEU A 66 24.73 23.77 -19.03
C LEU A 66 23.33 23.63 -18.42
N LEU A 67 22.54 24.70 -18.44
CA LEU A 67 21.16 24.67 -17.97
C LEU A 67 20.31 23.72 -18.81
N ALA A 68 20.48 23.72 -20.14
CA ALA A 68 19.78 22.80 -21.03
C ALA A 68 20.19 21.34 -20.77
N VAL A 69 21.49 21.05 -20.57
CA VAL A 69 21.96 19.70 -20.25
C VAL A 69 21.40 19.22 -18.92
N ILE A 70 21.38 20.07 -17.88
CA ILE A 70 20.79 19.72 -16.59
C ILE A 70 19.28 19.49 -16.75
N GLY A 71 18.56 20.41 -17.41
CA GLY A 71 17.12 20.31 -17.63
C GLY A 71 16.74 19.05 -18.42
N VAL A 72 17.46 18.76 -19.51
CA VAL A 72 17.26 17.54 -20.31
C VAL A 72 17.59 16.31 -19.49
N SER A 73 18.68 16.29 -18.72
CA SER A 73 19.02 15.17 -17.84
C SER A 73 17.92 14.90 -16.80
N LEU A 74 17.39 15.95 -16.16
CA LEU A 74 16.28 15.83 -15.21
C LEU A 74 15.01 15.30 -15.89
N LEU A 75 14.65 15.81 -17.07
CA LEU A 75 13.50 15.33 -17.84
C LEU A 75 13.68 13.88 -18.28
N LEU A 76 14.83 13.51 -18.84
CA LEU A 76 15.12 12.15 -19.27
C LEU A 76 15.06 11.17 -18.09
N THR A 77 15.62 11.57 -16.93
CA THR A 77 15.58 10.74 -15.72
C THR A 77 14.14 10.56 -15.23
N LEU A 78 13.34 11.63 -15.24
CA LEU A 78 11.94 11.58 -14.82
C LEU A 78 11.08 10.70 -15.74
N PHE A 79 11.19 10.88 -17.06
CA PHE A 79 10.37 10.18 -18.04
C PHE A 79 10.80 8.73 -18.28
N PHE A 80 12.10 8.47 -18.48
CA PHE A 80 12.55 7.15 -18.91
C PHE A 80 12.99 6.24 -17.76
N LEU A 81 13.57 6.82 -16.71
CA LEU A 81 14.15 6.03 -15.63
C LEU A 81 13.12 5.76 -14.52
N ARG A 82 12.46 6.82 -14.04
CA ARG A 82 11.58 6.74 -12.87
C ARG A 82 10.19 6.19 -13.18
N LYS A 83 9.57 6.61 -14.29
CA LYS A 83 8.24 6.13 -14.76
C LYS A 83 7.14 6.06 -13.68
N HIS A 84 7.24 6.84 -12.60
CA HIS A 84 6.29 6.73 -11.47
C HIS A 84 4.85 6.93 -11.91
N TYR A 85 4.59 7.83 -12.86
CA TYR A 85 3.26 8.08 -13.40
C TYR A 85 2.65 6.85 -14.10
N ASP A 86 3.44 6.15 -14.92
CA ASP A 86 2.98 4.96 -15.62
C ASP A 86 2.69 3.81 -14.65
N VAL A 87 3.52 3.62 -13.62
CA VAL A 87 3.31 2.53 -12.66
C VAL A 87 2.12 2.82 -11.76
N ILE A 88 2.06 4.02 -11.18
CA ILE A 88 1.02 4.38 -10.20
C ILE A 88 -0.35 4.38 -10.85
N GLU A 89 -0.53 5.02 -12.00
CA GLU A 89 -1.86 5.12 -12.61
C GLU A 89 -2.29 3.82 -13.29
N ARG A 90 -1.40 3.16 -14.04
CA ARG A 90 -1.81 1.96 -14.78
C ARG A 90 -2.09 0.80 -13.86
N GLU A 91 -1.30 0.61 -12.80
CA GLU A 91 -1.45 -0.58 -11.97
C GLU A 91 -2.85 -0.68 -11.34
N TYR A 92 -3.38 0.41 -10.78
CA TYR A 92 -4.71 0.35 -10.18
C TYR A 92 -5.82 0.28 -11.22
N ILE A 93 -5.74 1.03 -12.33
CA ILE A 93 -6.79 1.00 -13.37
C ILE A 93 -6.82 -0.36 -14.05
N GLU A 94 -5.66 -0.91 -14.39
CA GLU A 94 -5.52 -2.24 -14.99
C GLU A 94 -6.02 -3.33 -14.03
N SER A 95 -5.67 -3.23 -12.75
CA SER A 95 -6.15 -4.15 -11.72
C SER A 95 -7.66 -4.09 -11.51
N SER A 96 -8.23 -2.89 -11.48
CA SER A 96 -9.68 -2.68 -11.45
C SER A 96 -10.36 -3.29 -12.66
N ALA A 97 -9.85 -3.05 -13.87
CA ALA A 97 -10.41 -3.62 -15.09
C ALA A 97 -10.30 -5.15 -15.12
N ASP A 98 -9.16 -5.72 -14.71
CA ASP A 98 -8.92 -7.17 -14.68
C ASP A 98 -9.85 -7.88 -13.70
N ILE A 99 -9.96 -7.40 -12.46
CA ILE A 99 -10.85 -7.97 -11.44
C ILE A 99 -12.30 -7.92 -11.92
N LEU A 100 -12.76 -6.76 -12.40
CA LEU A 100 -14.13 -6.62 -12.86
C LEU A 100 -14.42 -7.54 -14.05
N LYS A 101 -13.52 -7.61 -15.03
CA LYS A 101 -13.67 -8.47 -16.21
C LYS A 101 -13.72 -9.95 -15.85
N LYS A 102 -12.84 -10.40 -14.95
CA LYS A 102 -12.86 -11.76 -14.42
C LYS A 102 -14.15 -12.05 -13.67
N ALA A 103 -14.60 -11.13 -12.82
CA ALA A 103 -15.85 -11.25 -12.07
C ALA A 103 -17.06 -11.33 -13.01
N GLN A 104 -17.19 -10.42 -13.96
CA GLN A 104 -18.30 -10.41 -14.93
C GLN A 104 -18.30 -11.66 -15.82
N LYS A 105 -17.12 -12.17 -16.21
CA LYS A 105 -17.01 -13.43 -16.96
C LYS A 105 -17.41 -14.64 -16.12
N ARG A 106 -17.10 -14.64 -14.82
CA ARG A 106 -17.35 -15.77 -13.92
C ARG A 106 -18.78 -15.81 -13.39
N TYR A 107 -19.33 -14.64 -13.04
CA TYR A 107 -20.60 -14.51 -12.31
C TYR A 107 -21.72 -13.89 -13.16
N GLY A 108 -21.40 -13.39 -14.36
CA GLY A 108 -22.34 -12.71 -15.26
C GLY A 108 -22.29 -11.20 -15.09
N LYS A 109 -22.44 -10.46 -16.19
CA LYS A 109 -22.34 -9.00 -16.20
C LYS A 109 -23.39 -8.31 -15.34
N ASP A 110 -24.62 -8.82 -15.35
CA ASP A 110 -25.74 -8.26 -14.59
C ASP A 110 -25.69 -8.60 -13.10
N ASN A 111 -24.82 -9.54 -12.71
CA ASN A 111 -24.67 -9.98 -11.32
C ASN A 111 -23.48 -9.34 -10.59
N VAL A 112 -22.79 -8.38 -11.23
CA VAL A 112 -21.65 -7.67 -10.64
C VAL A 112 -21.85 -6.18 -10.77
N VAL A 113 -22.02 -5.49 -9.65
CA VAL A 113 -22.07 -4.02 -9.60
C VAL A 113 -20.66 -3.44 -9.49
N CYS A 114 -20.39 -2.39 -10.27
CA CYS A 114 -19.10 -1.71 -10.32
C CYS A 114 -19.15 -0.36 -9.60
N LEU A 115 -18.52 -0.28 -8.42
CA LEU A 115 -18.38 0.91 -7.58
C LEU A 115 -16.94 1.41 -7.57
N TYR A 116 -16.48 1.90 -8.72
CA TYR A 116 -15.13 2.45 -8.87
C TYR A 116 -15.18 3.96 -8.88
N ASN A 117 -14.42 4.62 -8.01
CA ASN A 117 -14.18 6.07 -8.08
C ASN A 117 -13.04 6.39 -9.07
N ILE A 118 -13.22 5.90 -10.30
CA ILE A 118 -12.26 6.00 -11.39
C ILE A 118 -13.04 6.53 -12.59
N SER A 119 -12.46 7.47 -13.34
CA SER A 119 -13.14 8.03 -14.50
C SER A 119 -13.44 6.95 -15.54
N ASP A 120 -14.65 6.95 -16.09
CA ASP A 120 -15.07 5.98 -17.13
C ASP A 120 -14.09 5.93 -18.30
N ASN A 121 -13.57 7.09 -18.74
CA ASN A 121 -12.57 7.16 -19.82
C ASN A 121 -11.32 6.32 -19.55
N ALA A 122 -10.87 6.28 -18.29
CA ALA A 122 -9.69 5.52 -17.90
C ALA A 122 -9.96 4.01 -17.92
N LEU A 123 -11.13 3.57 -17.46
CA LEU A 123 -11.54 2.16 -17.53
C LEU A 123 -11.84 1.72 -18.97
N HIS A 124 -12.47 2.58 -19.76
CA HIS A 124 -12.78 2.34 -21.17
C HIS A 124 -11.55 2.06 -22.03
N TYR A 125 -10.39 2.63 -21.67
CA TYR A 125 -9.12 2.32 -22.34
C TYR A 125 -8.76 0.84 -22.24
N TYR A 126 -9.05 0.20 -21.10
CA TYR A 126 -8.80 -1.23 -20.87
C TYR A 126 -9.96 -2.12 -21.32
N ASP A 127 -11.20 -1.68 -21.06
CA ASP A 127 -12.40 -2.37 -21.52
C ASP A 127 -13.59 -1.41 -21.65
N SER A 128 -13.95 -1.10 -22.90
CA SER A 128 -15.07 -0.22 -23.24
C SER A 128 -16.46 -0.71 -22.77
N THR A 129 -16.56 -1.94 -22.26
CA THR A 129 -17.82 -2.49 -21.76
C THR A 129 -18.04 -2.23 -20.28
N ILE A 130 -17.03 -1.71 -19.58
CA ILE A 130 -17.08 -1.33 -18.16
C ILE A 130 -17.78 0.01 -18.04
N VAL A 131 -18.84 0.05 -17.25
CA VAL A 131 -19.53 1.29 -16.88
C VAL A 131 -19.57 1.34 -15.37
N THR A 132 -19.06 2.43 -14.79
CA THR A 132 -19.14 2.64 -13.34
C THR A 132 -20.55 3.08 -12.96
N GLN A 133 -21.08 2.53 -11.87
CA GLN A 133 -22.38 2.93 -11.33
C GLN A 133 -22.22 3.93 -10.17
N TYR A 134 -20.98 4.25 -9.81
CA TYR A 134 -20.63 5.13 -8.71
C TYR A 134 -20.39 6.55 -9.21
N SER A 135 -21.04 7.51 -8.57
CA SER A 135 -20.73 8.92 -8.68
C SER A 135 -20.49 9.45 -7.26
N PRO A 136 -19.47 10.27 -7.01
CA PRO A 136 -19.19 10.84 -5.68
C PRO A 136 -20.38 11.57 -5.06
N ASP A 137 -21.31 12.05 -5.89
CA ASP A 137 -22.50 12.79 -5.46
C ASP A 137 -23.67 11.88 -5.03
N VAL A 138 -23.56 10.57 -5.24
CA VAL A 138 -24.63 9.60 -4.94
C VAL A 138 -24.24 8.77 -3.72
N PRO A 139 -25.03 8.78 -2.64
CA PRO A 139 -24.76 7.95 -1.46
C PRO A 139 -24.67 6.47 -1.84
N ILE A 140 -23.58 5.81 -1.46
CA ILE A 140 -23.30 4.43 -1.86
C ILE A 140 -24.39 3.46 -1.38
N ASP A 141 -24.96 3.71 -0.20
CA ASP A 141 -26.08 2.93 0.36
C ASP A 141 -27.28 2.88 -0.59
N SER A 142 -27.56 3.99 -1.28
CA SER A 142 -28.70 4.05 -2.21
C SER A 142 -28.50 3.16 -3.44
N ILE A 143 -27.25 2.94 -3.85
CA ILE A 143 -26.87 2.04 -4.94
C ILE A 143 -26.94 0.59 -4.44
N LEU A 144 -26.36 0.33 -3.26
CA LEU A 144 -26.30 -1.01 -2.67
C LEU A 144 -27.69 -1.57 -2.36
N VAL A 145 -28.61 -0.75 -1.82
CA VAL A 145 -29.98 -1.16 -1.48
C VAL A 145 -30.82 -1.48 -2.72
N LYS A 146 -30.59 -0.77 -3.83
CA LYS A 146 -31.33 -0.98 -5.10
C LYS A 146 -30.74 -2.11 -5.95
N SER A 147 -29.55 -2.60 -5.59
CA SER A 147 -28.82 -3.59 -6.38
C SER A 147 -29.27 -5.01 -6.05
N ASP A 148 -29.84 -5.68 -7.05
CA ASP A 148 -30.14 -7.11 -7.01
C ASP A 148 -28.91 -8.00 -7.23
N ALA A 149 -27.75 -7.43 -7.60
CA ALA A 149 -26.53 -8.19 -7.85
C ALA A 149 -26.02 -8.90 -6.59
N ASP A 150 -25.43 -10.08 -6.76
CA ASP A 150 -24.81 -10.86 -5.70
C ASP A 150 -23.38 -10.40 -5.39
N TYR A 151 -22.74 -9.66 -6.31
CA TYR A 151 -21.35 -9.23 -6.18
C TYR A 151 -21.18 -7.72 -6.40
N VAL A 152 -20.20 -7.14 -5.70
CA VAL A 152 -19.79 -5.74 -5.84
C VAL A 152 -18.28 -5.66 -6.00
N ALA A 153 -17.84 -5.08 -7.11
CA ALA A 153 -16.45 -4.69 -7.32
C ALA A 153 -16.27 -3.23 -6.86
N ALA A 154 -15.30 -2.98 -6.00
CA ALA A 154 -15.04 -1.68 -5.38
C ALA A 154 -13.58 -1.26 -5.51
N ALA A 155 -13.33 0.01 -5.79
CA ALA A 155 -11.98 0.57 -5.91
C ALA A 155 -11.97 2.09 -5.66
N LYS A 156 -10.92 2.59 -4.99
CA LYS A 156 -10.73 4.03 -4.71
C LYS A 156 -11.89 4.67 -3.92
N LEU A 157 -12.45 3.93 -2.99
CA LEU A 157 -13.49 4.39 -2.08
C LEU A 157 -12.91 4.82 -0.72
N LEU A 158 -13.68 5.62 0.02
CA LEU A 158 -13.38 5.99 1.40
C LEU A 158 -13.60 4.80 2.34
N GLU A 159 -12.93 4.79 3.50
CA GLU A 159 -13.07 3.73 4.50
C GLU A 159 -14.53 3.55 4.99
N SER A 160 -15.28 4.65 5.12
CA SER A 160 -16.71 4.61 5.46
C SER A 160 -17.55 3.92 4.39
N GLU A 161 -17.21 4.11 3.12
CA GLU A 161 -17.90 3.49 1.98
C GLU A 161 -17.56 2.00 1.88
N MET A 162 -16.31 1.64 2.13
CA MET A 162 -15.88 0.24 2.22
C MET A 162 -16.60 -0.50 3.36
N THR A 163 -16.75 0.16 4.50
CA THR A 163 -17.51 -0.38 5.64
C THR A 163 -18.98 -0.57 5.27
N ALA A 164 -19.59 0.39 4.56
CA ALA A 164 -20.96 0.27 4.09
C ALA A 164 -21.12 -0.93 3.13
N ILE A 165 -20.22 -1.11 2.17
CA ILE A 165 -20.24 -2.26 1.26
C ILE A 165 -20.21 -3.58 2.04
N GLN A 166 -19.32 -3.70 3.03
CA GLN A 166 -19.21 -4.91 3.85
C GLN A 166 -20.48 -5.24 4.66
N GLN A 167 -21.31 -4.25 4.98
CA GLN A 167 -22.60 -4.49 5.64
C GLN A 167 -23.60 -5.20 4.71
N TYR A 168 -23.59 -4.89 3.40
CA TYR A 168 -24.49 -5.49 2.42
C TYR A 168 -23.88 -6.71 1.70
N TYR A 169 -22.56 -6.75 1.52
CA TYR A 169 -21.79 -7.79 0.84
C TYR A 169 -20.66 -8.26 1.77
N PRO A 170 -20.98 -9.09 2.78
CA PRO A 170 -20.05 -9.40 3.87
C PRO A 170 -18.89 -10.32 3.49
N TYR A 171 -18.90 -10.92 2.29
CA TYR A 171 -17.90 -11.92 1.90
C TYR A 171 -16.91 -11.35 0.90
N LEU A 172 -15.63 -11.25 1.28
CA LEU A 172 -14.56 -10.84 0.37
C LEU A 172 -14.15 -12.03 -0.54
N VAL A 173 -14.31 -11.85 -1.85
CA VAL A 173 -14.03 -12.84 -2.91
C VAL A 173 -12.64 -12.65 -3.51
N GLU A 174 -12.26 -11.40 -3.79
CA GLU A 174 -10.95 -11.07 -4.35
C GLU A 174 -10.48 -9.73 -3.77
N TYR A 175 -9.16 -9.60 -3.58
CA TYR A 175 -8.55 -8.40 -3.04
C TYR A 175 -7.19 -8.18 -3.69
N ARG A 176 -6.95 -6.96 -4.18
CA ARG A 176 -5.65 -6.53 -4.68
C ARG A 176 -5.31 -5.15 -4.15
N GLN A 177 -4.16 -5.04 -3.49
CA GLN A 177 -3.62 -3.74 -3.14
C GLN A 177 -2.88 -3.18 -4.36
N CYS A 178 -3.06 -1.90 -4.62
CA CYS A 178 -2.29 -1.12 -5.59
C CYS A 178 -1.56 0.00 -4.84
N VAL A 179 -0.62 0.69 -5.49
CA VAL A 179 0.22 1.74 -4.85
C VAL A 179 -0.59 2.78 -4.07
N VAL A 180 -1.73 3.22 -4.61
CA VAL A 180 -2.52 4.33 -4.06
C VAL A 180 -3.92 3.94 -3.60
N THR A 181 -4.33 2.69 -3.80
CA THR A 181 -5.69 2.24 -3.51
C THR A 181 -5.77 0.72 -3.43
N GLU A 182 -6.91 0.21 -2.98
CA GLU A 182 -7.25 -1.20 -3.01
C GLU A 182 -8.38 -1.45 -4.00
N VAL A 183 -8.38 -2.64 -4.59
CA VAL A 183 -9.42 -3.15 -5.47
C VAL A 183 -9.97 -4.43 -4.86
N CYS A 184 -11.26 -4.42 -4.56
CA CYS A 184 -11.94 -5.49 -3.83
C CYS A 184 -13.11 -6.02 -4.66
N LEU A 185 -13.39 -7.31 -4.52
CA LEU A 185 -14.62 -7.95 -4.97
C LEU A 185 -15.31 -8.56 -3.76
N PHE A 186 -16.53 -8.12 -3.47
CA PHE A 186 -17.36 -8.64 -2.40
C PHE A 186 -18.54 -9.44 -2.94
N SER A 187 -19.12 -10.30 -2.10
CA SER A 187 -20.28 -11.13 -2.41
C SER A 187 -21.28 -11.17 -1.25
N LYS A 188 -22.54 -11.39 -1.59
CA LYS A 188 -23.62 -11.83 -0.69
C LYS A 188 -23.58 -13.34 -0.41
N ILE A 189 -22.83 -14.11 -1.20
CA ILE A 189 -22.81 -15.57 -1.15
C ILE A 189 -21.53 -16.05 -0.42
N PRO A 190 -21.65 -16.84 0.67
CA PRO A 190 -20.50 -17.26 1.48
C PRO A 190 -19.51 -18.18 0.74
N ASN A 191 -19.99 -19.05 -0.16
CA ASN A 191 -19.18 -20.10 -0.76
C ASN A 191 -18.14 -19.63 -1.79
N ASP A 192 -18.23 -18.37 -2.25
CA ASP A 192 -17.28 -17.82 -3.23
C ASP A 192 -16.11 -17.07 -2.61
N ALA A 193 -16.01 -17.01 -1.28
CA ALA A 193 -14.96 -16.27 -0.62
C ALA A 193 -13.55 -16.77 -0.95
N LEU A 194 -12.61 -15.82 -1.01
CA LEU A 194 -11.23 -15.92 -1.51
C LEU A 194 -10.65 -17.34 -1.64
N ALA A 195 -10.32 -17.71 -2.88
CA ALA A 195 -9.34 -18.75 -3.17
C ALA A 195 -7.95 -18.14 -2.98
N TRP A 196 -7.27 -18.50 -1.89
CA TRP A 196 -6.00 -17.89 -1.51
C TRP A 196 -4.86 -18.43 -2.37
N GLU A 197 -4.25 -17.57 -3.17
CA GLU A 197 -2.93 -17.82 -3.71
C GLU A 197 -1.88 -17.44 -2.66
N GLY A 198 -0.85 -18.25 -2.46
CA GLY A 198 0.22 -17.98 -1.49
C GLY A 198 0.79 -19.20 -0.79
N LYS A 199 1.97 -19.05 -0.20
CA LYS A 199 2.60 -20.07 0.64
C LYS A 199 1.82 -20.19 1.94
N ILE A 200 1.21 -21.35 2.17
CA ILE A 200 0.50 -21.62 3.42
C ILE A 200 1.52 -21.67 4.55
N VAL A 201 1.37 -20.78 5.52
CA VAL A 201 2.23 -20.70 6.71
C VAL A 201 1.68 -21.56 7.82
N LYS A 202 0.37 -21.48 8.08
CA LYS A 202 -0.29 -22.24 9.14
C LYS A 202 -1.76 -22.45 8.84
N LYS A 203 -2.28 -23.63 9.15
CA LYS A 203 -3.71 -23.94 9.12
C LYS A 203 -4.05 -24.80 10.33
N GLY A 204 -5.21 -24.60 10.92
CA GLY A 204 -5.66 -25.43 12.04
C GLY A 204 -7.04 -25.04 12.53
N THR A 205 -7.44 -25.68 13.62
CA THR A 205 -8.66 -25.35 14.36
C THR A 205 -8.24 -24.91 15.76
N THR A 206 -8.84 -23.85 16.27
CA THR A 206 -8.62 -23.36 17.63
C THR A 206 -9.94 -23.23 18.37
N VAL A 207 -9.88 -23.17 19.69
CA VAL A 207 -11.03 -22.84 20.54
C VAL A 207 -10.77 -21.45 21.09
N VAL A 208 -11.70 -20.52 20.87
CA VAL A 208 -11.55 -19.16 21.42
C VAL A 208 -12.04 -19.19 22.86
N GLN A 209 -11.09 -19.17 23.80
CA GLN A 209 -11.36 -19.15 25.23
C GLN A 209 -10.62 -17.98 25.89
N GLY A 210 -11.33 -17.24 26.74
CA GLY A 210 -10.77 -16.09 27.45
C GLY A 210 -10.68 -14.84 26.58
N GLU A 211 -9.74 -13.96 26.91
CA GLU A 211 -9.63 -12.62 26.32
C GLU A 211 -8.96 -12.62 24.95
N TYR A 212 -7.97 -13.49 24.74
CA TYR A 212 -7.25 -13.58 23.47
C TYR A 212 -6.84 -15.02 23.19
N THR A 213 -6.89 -15.40 21.91
CA THR A 213 -6.44 -16.72 21.42
C THR A 213 -5.46 -16.51 20.28
N THR A 214 -4.20 -16.85 20.52
CA THR A 214 -3.11 -16.68 19.54
C THR A 214 -3.21 -17.73 18.43
N LEU A 215 -3.30 -17.27 17.19
CA LEU A 215 -3.29 -18.11 15.98
C LEU A 215 -1.86 -18.32 15.46
N LEU A 216 -1.06 -17.25 15.47
CA LEU A 216 0.34 -17.27 15.04
C LEU A 216 1.16 -16.26 15.85
N ASP A 217 2.37 -16.64 16.24
CA ASP A 217 3.38 -15.75 16.82
C ASP A 217 4.74 -16.25 16.33
N THR A 218 5.31 -15.55 15.35
CA THR A 218 6.52 -16.03 14.68
C THR A 218 7.38 -14.88 14.19
N ALA A 219 8.66 -15.16 13.95
CA ALA A 219 9.55 -14.19 13.32
C ALA A 219 9.21 -14.08 11.83
N ILE A 220 9.22 -12.87 11.29
CA ILE A 220 8.84 -12.63 9.90
C ILE A 220 9.76 -13.37 8.92
N LYS A 221 11.06 -13.44 9.24
CA LYS A 221 12.05 -14.21 8.47
C LYS A 221 11.72 -15.70 8.32
N ASP A 222 10.85 -16.25 9.16
CA ASP A 222 10.49 -17.68 9.12
C ASP A 222 9.34 -17.93 8.15
N ILE A 223 8.63 -16.88 7.73
CA ILE A 223 7.43 -16.95 6.89
C ILE A 223 7.57 -16.21 5.56
N ALA A 224 8.50 -15.25 5.47
CA ALA A 224 8.80 -14.48 4.28
C ALA A 224 10.32 -14.30 4.12
N ASP A 225 10.81 -14.56 2.90
CA ASP A 225 12.22 -14.38 2.53
C ASP A 225 12.49 -12.96 2.00
N GLU A 226 11.45 -12.30 1.49
CA GLU A 226 11.51 -10.97 0.91
C GLU A 226 11.07 -9.87 1.88
N ARG A 227 11.49 -8.62 1.59
CA ARG A 227 11.08 -7.44 2.38
C ARG A 227 9.62 -7.03 2.17
N PHE A 228 9.03 -7.47 1.06
CA PHE A 228 7.69 -7.11 0.63
C PHE A 228 6.87 -8.37 0.48
N PHE A 229 5.93 -8.52 1.39
CA PHE A 229 5.03 -9.66 1.42
C PHE A 229 3.77 -9.20 2.13
N MET A 230 2.68 -9.89 1.87
CA MET A 230 1.45 -9.70 2.63
C MET A 230 1.11 -10.96 3.40
N ILE A 231 0.63 -10.75 4.62
CA ILE A 231 0.11 -11.81 5.47
C ILE A 231 -1.40 -11.79 5.34
N ASN A 232 -1.93 -12.95 5.01
CA ASN A 232 -3.34 -13.18 4.83
C ASN A 232 -3.83 -14.11 5.93
N THR A 233 -4.73 -13.63 6.79
CA THR A 233 -5.35 -14.48 7.83
C THR A 233 -6.83 -14.60 7.61
N LYS A 234 -7.31 -15.84 7.63
CA LYS A 234 -8.72 -16.23 7.59
C LYS A 234 -9.09 -16.95 8.89
N VAL A 235 -10.24 -16.61 9.45
CA VAL A 235 -10.87 -17.35 10.55
C VAL A 235 -12.33 -17.61 10.20
N ASN A 236 -12.79 -18.84 10.40
CA ASN A 236 -14.15 -19.30 10.18
C ASN A 236 -14.74 -19.84 11.49
N GLY A 237 -16.06 -19.79 11.63
CA GLY A 237 -16.78 -20.43 12.75
C GLY A 237 -16.96 -19.55 13.99
N ILE A 238 -16.59 -18.26 13.93
CA ILE A 238 -16.81 -17.29 15.00
C ILE A 238 -17.95 -16.35 14.59
N ALA A 239 -19.16 -16.61 15.09
CA ALA A 239 -20.33 -15.78 14.79
C ALA A 239 -20.64 -14.82 15.95
N ASP A 240 -19.68 -13.99 16.35
CA ASP A 240 -19.88 -13.02 17.42
C ASP A 240 -19.31 -11.64 17.06
N LYS A 241 -20.20 -10.65 17.05
CA LYS A 241 -19.91 -9.27 16.67
C LYS A 241 -18.91 -8.60 17.61
N ASP A 242 -18.72 -9.15 18.81
CA ASP A 242 -17.84 -8.58 19.84
C ASP A 242 -16.43 -9.21 19.85
N CYS A 243 -16.11 -10.09 18.89
CA CYS A 243 -14.76 -10.61 18.67
C CYS A 243 -14.05 -9.89 17.52
N TYR A 244 -12.72 -9.83 17.56
CA TYR A 244 -11.89 -9.20 16.52
C TYR A 244 -10.76 -10.13 16.10
N LEU A 245 -10.46 -10.18 14.80
CA LEU A 245 -9.21 -10.73 14.31
C LEU A 245 -8.17 -9.61 14.32
N VAL A 246 -7.05 -9.82 15.01
CA VAL A 246 -6.00 -8.81 15.21
C VAL A 246 -4.67 -9.33 14.69
N MET A 247 -3.93 -8.46 14.02
CA MET A 247 -2.53 -8.66 13.64
C MET A 247 -1.70 -7.51 14.19
N GLU A 248 -0.64 -7.86 14.91
CA GLU A 248 0.35 -6.92 15.43
C GLU A 248 1.72 -7.21 14.81
N THR A 249 2.42 -6.14 14.47
CA THR A 249 3.80 -6.21 14.01
C THR A 249 4.71 -5.58 15.04
N HIS A 250 5.74 -6.34 15.41
CA HIS A 250 6.76 -5.93 16.37
C HIS A 250 8.10 -5.88 15.68
N VAL A 251 8.87 -4.81 15.86
CA VAL A 251 10.22 -4.64 15.31
C VAL A 251 11.16 -4.33 16.47
N PHE A 252 12.23 -5.11 16.62
CA PHE A 252 13.13 -5.02 17.78
C PHE A 252 12.42 -5.13 19.14
N GLY A 253 11.28 -5.83 19.19
CA GLY A 253 10.48 -6.02 20.41
C GLY A 253 9.51 -4.88 20.72
N GLU A 254 9.51 -3.80 19.94
CA GLU A 254 8.52 -2.73 20.05
C GLU A 254 7.38 -2.93 19.06
N LYS A 255 6.13 -2.70 19.49
CA LYS A 255 4.98 -2.75 18.60
C LYS A 255 5.00 -1.53 17.68
N VAL A 256 5.10 -1.75 16.38
CA VAL A 256 5.17 -0.67 15.37
C VAL A 256 3.89 -0.49 14.59
N ASP A 257 3.07 -1.54 14.44
CA ASP A 257 1.84 -1.50 13.67
C ASP A 257 0.83 -2.51 14.21
N TYR A 258 -0.46 -2.22 14.05
CA TYR A 258 -1.55 -3.14 14.36
C TYR A 258 -2.75 -2.91 13.45
N ARG A 259 -3.43 -4.00 13.08
CA ARG A 259 -4.70 -3.96 12.36
C ARG A 259 -5.69 -4.91 12.99
N SER A 260 -6.96 -4.54 12.99
CA SER A 260 -8.04 -5.40 13.46
C SER A 260 -9.24 -5.35 12.53
N VAL A 261 -9.95 -6.47 12.41
CA VAL A 261 -11.23 -6.57 11.71
C VAL A 261 -12.22 -7.29 12.61
N PRO A 262 -13.44 -6.76 12.82
CA PRO A 262 -14.45 -7.41 13.65
C PRO A 262 -14.89 -8.73 13.02
N LEU A 263 -15.13 -9.74 13.87
CA LEU A 263 -15.53 -11.09 13.47
C LEU A 263 -17.06 -11.19 13.27
N ILE A 264 -17.58 -10.52 12.24
CA ILE A 264 -19.02 -10.44 12.00
C ILE A 264 -19.56 -11.69 11.28
N GLY A 265 -20.26 -12.54 12.04
CA GLY A 265 -21.02 -13.69 11.52
C GLY A 265 -20.14 -14.89 11.15
N SER A 266 -20.74 -15.96 10.61
CA SER A 266 -20.05 -17.20 10.18
C SER A 266 -19.16 -17.02 8.93
N SER A 267 -18.63 -15.81 8.75
CA SER A 267 -18.11 -15.28 7.50
C SER A 267 -16.60 -15.31 7.42
N HIS A 268 -16.11 -15.34 6.20
CA HIS A 268 -14.70 -15.35 5.84
C HIS A 268 -14.06 -14.00 6.09
N ILE A 269 -13.37 -13.86 7.22
CA ILE A 269 -12.78 -12.58 7.60
C ILE A 269 -11.29 -12.64 7.33
N ALA A 270 -10.93 -11.90 6.28
CA ALA A 270 -9.61 -11.73 5.74
C ALA A 270 -8.95 -10.51 6.39
N LEU A 271 -7.97 -10.74 7.26
CA LEU A 271 -7.07 -9.67 7.69
C LEU A 271 -5.82 -9.74 6.83
N LYS A 272 -5.68 -8.75 5.95
CA LYS A 272 -4.49 -8.55 5.13
C LYS A 272 -3.67 -7.39 5.66
N GLN A 273 -2.39 -7.65 5.94
CA GLN A 273 -1.44 -6.61 6.32
C GLN A 273 -0.19 -6.73 5.46
N GLU A 274 0.18 -5.58 4.91
CA GLU A 274 1.44 -5.39 4.20
C GLU A 274 2.44 -4.79 5.17
N LEU A 275 3.63 -5.39 5.23
CA LEU A 275 4.66 -4.99 6.17
C LEU A 275 5.79 -4.33 5.42
N ASN A 276 5.82 -2.99 5.47
CA ASN A 276 6.94 -2.22 4.93
C ASN A 276 8.09 -2.18 5.94
N ILE A 277 8.99 -3.16 5.85
CA ILE A 277 10.15 -3.25 6.74
C ILE A 277 11.35 -2.59 6.07
N LYS A 278 11.64 -1.36 6.51
CA LYS A 278 12.65 -0.43 5.95
C LYS A 278 14.07 -1.01 5.78
N SER A 279 14.43 -2.11 6.44
CA SER A 279 15.73 -2.74 6.25
C SER A 279 15.71 -4.26 6.46
N ARG A 280 16.63 -4.97 5.78
CA ARG A 280 16.85 -6.42 6.00
C ARG A 280 17.23 -6.74 7.45
N LEU A 281 17.89 -5.81 8.14
CA LEU A 281 18.20 -5.98 9.57
C LEU A 281 16.91 -5.93 10.40
N ALA A 282 16.06 -4.93 10.17
CA ALA A 282 14.76 -4.86 10.83
C ALA A 282 13.94 -6.12 10.56
N LEU A 283 13.93 -6.65 9.33
CA LEU A 283 13.22 -7.89 8.96
C LEU A 283 13.62 -9.08 9.86
N ARG A 284 14.92 -9.24 10.12
CA ARG A 284 15.45 -10.31 10.99
C ARG A 284 15.02 -10.20 12.45
N HIS A 285 14.71 -8.99 12.89
CA HIS A 285 14.26 -8.67 14.25
C HIS A 285 12.76 -8.33 14.31
N SER A 286 12.02 -8.61 13.25
CA SER A 286 10.59 -8.38 13.20
C SER A 286 9.81 -9.65 13.50
N ARG A 287 8.70 -9.50 14.21
CA ARG A 287 7.77 -10.57 14.57
C ARG A 287 6.36 -10.14 14.21
N VAL A 288 5.56 -11.11 13.77
CA VAL A 288 4.12 -10.91 13.61
C VAL A 288 3.38 -11.77 14.62
N LYS A 289 2.38 -11.17 15.24
CA LYS A 289 1.46 -11.85 16.15
C LYS A 289 0.05 -11.70 15.63
N ILE A 290 -0.64 -12.82 15.46
CA ILE A 290 -2.00 -12.90 14.93
C ILE A 290 -2.86 -13.61 15.95
N TYR A 291 -3.95 -13.00 16.37
CA TYR A 291 -4.80 -13.53 17.42
C TYR A 291 -6.26 -13.10 17.24
N VAL A 292 -7.16 -13.89 17.81
CA VAL A 292 -8.54 -13.47 18.03
C VAL A 292 -8.60 -12.77 19.38
N TRP A 293 -9.17 -11.57 19.42
CA TRP A 293 -9.42 -10.79 20.62
C TRP A 293 -10.91 -10.80 20.95
N ASN A 294 -11.25 -11.30 22.13
CA ASN A 294 -12.60 -11.35 22.70
C ASN A 294 -12.62 -10.47 23.97
N PRO A 295 -12.73 -9.14 23.83
CA PRO A 295 -12.66 -8.20 24.95
C PRO A 295 -13.72 -8.50 26.03
N GLU A 296 -14.91 -8.92 25.63
CA GLU A 296 -16.02 -9.11 26.55
C GLU A 296 -16.03 -10.47 27.25
N LYS A 297 -15.19 -11.42 26.81
CA LYS A 297 -15.11 -12.80 27.34
C LYS A 297 -16.45 -13.54 27.28
N LYS A 298 -17.40 -13.06 26.47
CA LYS A 298 -18.76 -13.61 26.36
C LYS A 298 -18.80 -14.83 25.45
N THR A 299 -18.03 -14.80 24.38
CA THR A 299 -18.02 -15.87 23.37
C THR A 299 -17.10 -17.02 23.76
N VAL A 300 -17.66 -18.22 23.93
CA VAL A 300 -16.90 -19.48 23.85
C VAL A 300 -17.14 -20.03 22.46
N VAL A 301 -16.18 -19.85 21.55
CA VAL A 301 -16.27 -20.48 20.23
C VAL A 301 -15.65 -21.86 20.35
N GLU A 302 -16.50 -22.90 20.29
CA GLU A 302 -16.06 -24.28 20.50
C GLU A 302 -15.04 -24.75 19.45
N LYS A 303 -15.15 -24.28 18.19
CA LYS A 303 -14.16 -24.53 17.13
C LYS A 303 -14.16 -23.41 16.09
N ALA A 304 -13.01 -22.77 15.91
CA ALA A 304 -12.75 -21.81 14.85
C ALA A 304 -11.62 -22.33 13.95
N ASP A 305 -11.91 -22.54 12.68
CA ASP A 305 -10.90 -22.92 11.70
C ASP A 305 -10.15 -21.68 11.23
N TYR A 306 -8.83 -21.72 11.20
CA TYR A 306 -8.02 -20.61 10.71
C TYR A 306 -7.04 -21.06 9.63
N HIS A 307 -6.71 -20.12 8.76
CA HIS A 307 -5.79 -20.29 7.65
C HIS A 307 -4.95 -19.02 7.50
N ILE A 308 -3.63 -19.17 7.54
CA ILE A 308 -2.67 -18.09 7.40
C ILE A 308 -1.75 -18.41 6.23
N SER A 309 -1.70 -17.51 5.26
CA SER A 309 -0.83 -17.61 4.09
C SER A 309 -0.01 -16.34 3.92
N VAL A 310 1.11 -16.47 3.23
CA VAL A 310 1.98 -15.36 2.85
C VAL A 310 2.15 -15.37 1.34
N THR A 311 1.97 -14.22 0.72
CA THR A 311 2.30 -13.98 -0.68
C THR A 311 3.43 -12.98 -0.77
N GLU A 312 4.40 -13.27 -1.65
CA GLU A 312 5.37 -12.27 -2.09
C GLU A 312 4.62 -11.14 -2.79
N ASP A 313 5.02 -9.90 -2.49
CA ASP A 313 4.37 -8.71 -3.03
C ASP A 313 5.31 -7.94 -3.97
N ASN A 314 4.78 -7.04 -4.78
CA ASN A 314 5.50 -6.42 -5.89
C ASN A 314 6.60 -5.44 -5.40
N PRO A 315 7.90 -5.79 -5.50
CA PRO A 315 8.98 -4.95 -4.97
C PRO A 315 9.08 -3.59 -5.68
N TYR A 316 8.57 -3.46 -6.91
CA TYR A 316 8.59 -2.21 -7.67
C TYR A 316 7.62 -1.17 -7.10
N VAL A 317 6.45 -1.61 -6.62
CA VAL A 317 5.45 -0.75 -5.97
C VAL A 317 6.02 -0.14 -4.69
N TYR A 318 6.70 -0.95 -3.89
CA TYR A 318 7.30 -0.48 -2.66
C TYR A 318 8.56 0.35 -2.87
N GLY A 319 9.31 0.12 -3.96
CA GLY A 319 10.40 1.01 -4.35
C GLY A 319 9.91 2.45 -4.59
N ILE A 320 8.67 2.62 -5.07
CA ILE A 320 8.05 3.94 -5.22
C ILE A 320 7.62 4.51 -3.87
N LEU A 321 7.03 3.69 -2.98
CA LEU A 321 6.60 4.12 -1.64
C LEU A 321 7.75 4.41 -0.67
N GLU A 322 8.91 3.75 -0.81
CA GLU A 322 10.13 4.09 -0.05
C GLU A 322 10.74 5.44 -0.49
N GLU A 323 10.41 5.92 -1.70
CA GLU A 323 10.91 7.17 -2.28
C GLU A 323 9.99 8.39 -2.08
N LEU A 324 8.72 8.18 -1.74
CA LEU A 324 7.72 9.23 -1.43
C LEU A 324 7.80 9.66 0.04
#